data_AF-A0AAE3VDY3-F1
#
_entry.id   AF-A0AAE3VDY3-F1
#
_cell.length_a   1.000
_cell.length_b   1.000
_cell.length_c   1.000
_cell.angle_alpha   90.00
_cell.angle_beta   90.00
_cell.angle_gamma   90.00
#
_symmetry.space_group_name_H-M   'P 1'
#
loop_
_entity.id
_entity.type
_entity.pdbx_description
1 polymer ?
#
loop_
_entity_poly.entity_id
_entity_poly.type
_entity_poly.pdbx_seq_one_letter_code
_entity_poly.pdbx_strand_id
1 'polypeptide(L)' 'MATSTFRNKNMVRPKKSAAAKRQRVKAQKKRLVSLGMTQDSVAKLQSDDLRALLSHPKRLVKALEVQA' A
#
# COMPACT_ATOMS: atom_id res chain seq x y z
N MET A 1 -8.73 -25.01 17.15
CA MET A 1 -9.99 -25.21 16.40
C MET A 1 -10.58 -23.84 16.08
N ALA A 2 -10.89 -23.53 14.81
CA ALA A 2 -11.61 -22.30 14.49
C ALA A 2 -13.06 -22.45 14.98
N THR A 3 -13.50 -21.58 15.89
CA THR A 3 -14.86 -21.58 16.46
C THR A 3 -15.91 -21.26 15.38
N SER A 4 -17.14 -21.74 15.54
CA SER A 4 -18.22 -21.54 14.55
C SER A 4 -18.48 -20.06 14.23
N THR A 5 -18.24 -19.17 15.20
CA THR A 5 -18.36 -17.71 15.08
C THR A 5 -17.36 -17.10 14.09
N PHE A 6 -16.14 -17.66 13.95
CA PHE A 6 -15.15 -17.19 12.98
C PHE A 6 -15.56 -17.48 11.52
N ARG A 7 -16.39 -18.50 11.30
CA ARG A 7 -16.89 -18.86 9.96
C ARG A 7 -18.10 -18.03 9.54
N ASN A 8 -18.92 -17.56 10.48
CA ASN A 8 -20.08 -16.72 10.20
C ASN A 8 -19.67 -15.26 9.95
N LYS A 9 -19.56 -14.86 8.68
CA LYS A 9 -19.15 -13.51 8.27
C LYS A 9 -20.10 -12.39 8.72
N ASN A 10 -21.34 -12.70 9.12
CA ASN A 10 -22.28 -11.70 9.65
C ASN A 10 -21.96 -11.31 11.11
N MET A 11 -21.22 -12.17 11.83
CA MET A 11 -20.83 -11.93 13.23
C MET A 11 -19.43 -11.34 13.37
N VAL A 12 -18.69 -11.12 12.27
CA VAL A 12 -17.31 -10.62 12.29
C VAL A 12 -17.17 -9.39 11.39
N ARG A 13 -16.39 -8.41 11.85
CA ARG A 13 -16.09 -7.21 11.04
C ARG A 13 -15.37 -7.61 9.73
N PRO A 14 -15.84 -7.14 8.55
CA PRO A 14 -15.14 -7.35 7.29
C PRO A 14 -13.72 -6.77 7.32
N LYS A 15 -12.73 -7.60 6.95
CA LYS A 15 -11.32 -7.22 6.81
C LYS A 15 -10.79 -7.73 5.47
N LYS A 16 -9.82 -7.01 4.88
CA LYS A 16 -9.16 -7.49 3.66
C LYS A 16 -8.38 -8.78 3.94
N SER A 17 -8.47 -9.73 3.02
CA SER A 17 -7.64 -10.95 3.05
C SER A 17 -6.16 -10.60 2.89
N ALA A 18 -5.27 -11.51 3.31
CA ALA A 18 -3.83 -11.33 3.13
C ALA A 18 -3.45 -11.14 1.66
N ALA A 19 -4.06 -11.90 0.75
CA ALA A 19 -3.85 -11.76 -0.70
C ALA A 19 -4.26 -10.37 -1.21
N ALA A 20 -5.44 -9.87 -0.81
CA ALA A 20 -5.90 -8.53 -1.20
C ALA A 20 -4.99 -7.42 -0.64
N LYS A 21 -4.44 -7.60 0.57
CA LYS A 21 -3.44 -6.68 1.14
C LYS A 21 -2.16 -6.67 0.30
N ARG A 22 -1.64 -7.84 -0.12
CA ARG A 22 -0.45 -7.95 -0.98
C ARG A 22 -0.66 -7.32 -2.36
N GLN A 23 -1.81 -7.58 -2.99
CA GLN A 23 -2.18 -6.97 -4.27
C GLN A 23 -2.22 -5.45 -4.18
N ARG A 24 -2.79 -4.89 -3.10
CA ARG A 24 -2.78 -3.44 -2.84
C ARG A 24 -1.36 -2.88 -2.80
N VAL A 25 -0.46 -3.51 -2.03
CA VAL A 25 0.94 -3.04 -1.91
C VAL A 25 1.64 -3.10 -3.28
N LYS A 26 1.45 -4.17 -4.05
CA LYS A 26 2.02 -4.29 -5.40
C LYS A 26 1.55 -3.17 -6.33
N ALA A 27 0.25 -2.83 -6.30
CA ALA A 27 -0.30 -1.73 -7.09
C ALA A 27 0.26 -0.36 -6.64
N GLN A 28 0.41 -0.15 -5.33
CA GLN A 28 0.99 1.08 -4.77
C GLN A 28 2.45 1.27 -5.17
N LYS A 29 3.26 0.20 -5.11
CA LYS A 29 4.65 0.24 -5.57
C LYS A 29 4.74 0.63 -7.05
N LYS A 30 3.90 0.03 -7.91
CA LYS A 30 3.83 0.41 -9.35
C LYS A 30 3.49 1.89 -9.55
N ARG A 31 2.55 2.44 -8.76
CA ARG A 31 2.16 3.86 -8.84
C ARG A 31 3.30 4.79 -8.45
N LEU A 32 4.06 4.48 -7.41
CA LEU A 32 5.22 5.31 -7.03
C LEU A 32 6.30 5.30 -8.11
N VAL A 33 6.55 4.13 -8.72
CA VAL A 33 7.48 4.04 -9.85
C VAL A 33 7.01 4.88 -11.03
N SER A 34 5.71 4.86 -11.37
CA SER A 34 5.18 5.72 -12.43
C SER A 34 5.23 7.23 -12.12
N LEU A 35 5.35 7.61 -10.85
CA LEU A 35 5.53 9.01 -10.44
C LEU A 35 6.99 9.45 -10.43
N GLY A 36 7.94 8.56 -10.75
CA GLY A 36 9.37 8.89 -10.88
C GLY A 36 10.26 8.39 -9.73
N MET A 37 9.74 7.66 -8.75
CA MET A 37 10.59 7.02 -7.73
C MET A 37 11.33 5.80 -8.30
N THR A 38 12.61 5.63 -7.92
CA THR A 38 13.40 4.45 -8.31
C THR A 38 12.88 3.16 -7.68
N GLN A 39 13.02 2.05 -8.39
CA GLN A 39 12.53 0.74 -7.93
C GLN A 39 13.20 0.29 -6.62
N ASP A 40 14.49 0.57 -6.44
CA ASP A 40 15.24 0.19 -5.25
C ASP A 40 14.76 0.93 -3.99
N SER A 41 14.45 2.22 -4.14
CA SER A 41 13.87 3.02 -3.06
C SER A 41 12.49 2.50 -2.68
N VAL A 42 11.64 2.18 -3.67
CA VAL A 42 10.30 1.63 -3.43
C VAL A 42 10.34 0.22 -2.82
N ALA A 43 11.38 -0.56 -3.11
CA ALA A 43 11.54 -1.91 -2.58
C ALA A 43 11.74 -1.91 -1.06
N LYS A 44 12.55 -0.97 -0.55
CA LYS A 44 12.92 -0.83 0.87
C LYS A 44 11.81 -0.27 1.76
N LEU A 45 10.81 0.42 1.18
CA LEU A 45 9.74 1.07 1.95
C LEU A 45 8.77 0.09 2.60
N GLN A 46 8.32 0.46 3.81
CA GLN A 46 7.27 -0.24 4.53
C GLN A 46 5.88 0.14 3.99
N SER A 47 4.88 -0.68 4.31
CA SER A 47 3.54 -0.54 3.73
C SER A 47 2.78 0.71 4.17
N ASP A 48 3.13 1.28 5.32
CA ASP A 48 2.53 2.52 5.84
C ASP A 48 3.13 3.74 5.15
N ASP A 49 4.46 3.75 4.95
CA ASP A 49 5.16 4.81 4.21
C ASP A 49 4.69 4.88 2.75
N LEU A 50 4.53 3.73 2.08
CA LEU A 50 3.97 3.66 0.73
C LEU A 50 2.58 4.32 0.63
N ARG A 51 1.77 4.16 1.68
CA ARG A 51 0.43 4.76 1.75
C ARG A 51 0.51 6.26 2.00
N ALA A 52 1.34 6.70 2.94
CA ALA A 52 1.53 8.10 3.27
C ALA A 52 1.99 8.92 2.07
N LEU A 53 2.99 8.42 1.32
CA LEU A 53 3.52 9.05 0.11
C LEU A 53 2.45 9.19 -0.98
N LEU A 54 1.59 8.20 -1.13
CA LEU A 54 0.50 8.21 -2.12
C LEU A 54 -0.73 9.02 -1.71
N SER A 55 -0.85 9.44 -0.44
CA SER A 55 -1.96 10.30 0.00
C SER A 55 -1.90 11.69 -0.62
N HIS A 56 -0.69 12.19 -0.92
CA HIS A 56 -0.46 13.51 -1.50
C HIS A 56 0.50 13.45 -2.70
N PRO A 57 0.06 12.88 -3.85
CA PRO A 57 0.94 12.61 -4.97
C PRO A 57 1.57 13.88 -5.57
N LYS A 58 0.85 15.01 -5.56
CA LYS A 58 1.39 16.30 -6.03
C LYS A 58 2.56 16.80 -5.19
N ARG A 59 2.51 16.59 -3.87
CA ARG A 59 3.60 16.97 -2.96
C ARG A 59 4.83 16.10 -3.21
N LEU A 60 4.61 14.81 -3.48
CA LEU A 60 5.68 13.88 -3.83
C LEU A 60 6.38 14.27 -5.13
N VAL A 61 5.62 14.56 -6.19
CA VAL A 61 6.18 15.01 -7.48
C VAL A 61 7.01 16.29 -7.28
N LYS A 62 6.46 17.30 -6.58
CA LYS A 62 7.20 18.53 -6.29
C LYS A 62 8.48 18.27 -5.47
N ALA A 63 8.43 17.37 -4.50
CA ALA A 63 9.60 17.02 -3.70
C ALA A 63 10.68 16.33 -4.54
N LEU A 64 10.30 15.50 -5.52
CA LEU A 64 11.21 14.86 -6.45
C LEU A 64 11.81 15.87 -7.44
N GLU A 65 11.01 16.82 -7.93
CA GLU A 65 11.49 17.90 -8.82
C GLU A 65 12.52 18.80 -8.14
N VAL A 66 12.37 19.05 -6.83
CA VAL A 66 13.33 19.88 -6.06
C VAL A 66 14.63 19.13 -5.74
N GLN A 67 14.61 17.79 -5.74
CA GLN A 67 15.78 16.96 -5.46
C GLN A 67 16.65 16.67 -6.70
N ALA A 68 16.15 16.96 -7.90
CA ALA A 68 16.87 16.83 -9.17
C ALA A 68 17.71 18.09 -9.46
#